data_AF-A0A344J8R1-F1
#
_entry.id   AF-A0A344J8R1-F1
#
_cell.length_a   1.000
_cell.length_b   1.000
_cell.length_c   1.000
_cell.angle_alpha   90.00
_cell.angle_beta   90.00
_cell.angle_gamma   90.00
#
_symmetry.space_group_name_H-M   'P 1'
#
loop_
_entity.id
_entity.type
_entity.pdbx_description
1 polymer ?
#
loop_
_entity_poly.entity_id
_entity_poly.type
_entity_poly.pdbx_seq_one_letter_code
_entity_poly.pdbx_strand_id
1 'polypeptide(L)'
;MGVASGRFLPLPAYSIVQPQCIASRDLPQAHLELSVVCPSGELLPTAHGVSILDYSVELGEIEVHAVGISYPLYEQLFPQQVAEYADQFG
;
A
#
# COMPACT_ATOMS: atom_id res chain seq x y z
N MET A 1 7.24 1.54 13.23
CA MET A 1 6.98 1.90 11.83
C MET A 1 5.52 1.58 11.54
N GLY A 2 4.86 2.39 10.72
CA GLY A 2 3.45 2.21 10.38
C GLY A 2 3.23 1.44 9.08
N VAL A 3 1.97 1.07 8.86
CA VAL A 3 1.48 0.40 7.65
C VAL A 3 0.24 1.12 7.18
N ALA A 4 0.19 1.45 5.89
CA ALA A 4 -1.01 1.98 5.27
C ALA A 4 -1.53 0.96 4.25
N SER A 5 -2.84 0.71 4.27
CA SER A 5 -3.50 -0.11 3.26
C SER A 5 -4.82 0.49 2.83
N GLY A 6 -5.24 0.17 1.61
CA GLY A 6 -6.50 0.65 1.05
C GLY A 6 -6.92 -0.15 -0.17
N ARG A 7 -8.22 -0.12 -0.46
CA ARG A 7 -8.82 -0.72 -1.66
C ARG A 7 -9.09 0.35 -2.71
N PHE A 8 -8.84 -0.02 -3.96
CA PHE A 8 -8.90 0.89 -5.09
C PHE A 8 -9.50 0.19 -6.30
N LEU A 9 -10.15 0.97 -7.17
CA LEU A 9 -10.52 0.50 -8.51
C LEU A 9 -9.30 0.66 -9.43
N PRO A 10 -8.86 -0.41 -10.11
CA PRO A 10 -7.71 -0.35 -11.00
C PRO A 10 -8.04 0.53 -12.22
N LEU A 11 -7.16 1.48 -12.53
CA LEU A 11 -7.22 2.23 -13.78
C LEU A 11 -6.75 1.35 -14.95
N PRO A 12 -7.09 1.67 -16.21
CA PRO A 12 -6.67 0.88 -17.37
C PRO A 12 -5.15 0.64 -17.44
N ALA A 13 -4.33 1.58 -16.97
CA ALA A 13 -2.87 1.43 -16.94
C ALA A 13 -2.37 0.29 -16.03
N TYR A 14 -3.18 -0.15 -15.06
CA TYR A 14 -2.85 -1.26 -14.17
C TYR A 14 -2.65 -2.58 -14.92
N SER A 15 -3.26 -2.75 -16.10
CA SER A 15 -3.12 -3.95 -16.92
C SER A 15 -1.67 -4.28 -17.30
N ILE A 16 -0.76 -3.31 -17.21
CA ILE A 16 0.69 -3.49 -17.47
C ILE A 16 1.36 -4.39 -16.42
N VAL A 17 0.90 -4.31 -15.16
CA VAL A 17 1.49 -5.05 -14.02
C VAL A 17 0.55 -6.09 -13.43
N GLN A 18 -0.72 -6.09 -13.84
CA GLN A 18 -1.78 -6.98 -13.35
C GLN A 18 -1.39 -8.47 -13.42
N PRO A 19 -0.89 -9.03 -14.54
CA PRO A 19 -0.52 -10.46 -14.58
C PRO A 19 0.53 -10.84 -13.52
N GLN A 20 1.50 -9.96 -13.28
CA GLN A 20 2.55 -10.19 -12.29
C GLN A 20 2.00 -10.06 -10.86
N CYS A 21 1.09 -9.11 -10.60
CA CYS A 21 0.42 -8.97 -9.30
C CYS A 21 -0.43 -10.20 -8.97
N ILE A 22 -1.19 -10.72 -9.93
CA ILE A 22 -1.97 -11.96 -9.77
C ILE A 22 -1.04 -13.15 -9.51
N ALA A 23 0.03 -13.30 -10.29
CA ALA A 23 0.97 -14.42 -10.16
C ALA A 23 1.75 -14.40 -8.84
N SER A 24 1.90 -13.23 -8.21
CA SER A 24 2.66 -13.04 -6.97
C SER A 24 1.81 -12.53 -5.80
N ARG A 25 0.49 -12.73 -5.85
CA ARG A 25 -0.46 -12.21 -4.84
C ARG A 25 -0.06 -12.57 -3.40
N ASP A 26 0.33 -13.82 -3.19
CA ASP A 26 0.68 -14.37 -1.87
C ASP A 26 2.20 -14.50 -1.66
N LEU A 27 3.00 -13.83 -2.50
CA LEU A 27 4.46 -13.89 -2.50
C LEU A 27 5.08 -12.49 -2.36
N PRO A 28 6.36 -12.37 -1.95
CA PRO A 28 7.06 -11.10 -1.95
C PRO A 28 7.11 -10.46 -3.35
N GLN A 29 6.66 -9.21 -3.46
CA GLN A 29 6.56 -8.47 -4.72
C GLN A 29 7.73 -7.51 -5.00
N ALA A 30 8.88 -7.72 -4.35
CA ALA A 30 10.06 -6.84 -4.50
C ALA A 30 10.53 -6.69 -5.97
N HIS A 31 10.30 -7.70 -6.81
CA HIS A 31 10.63 -7.71 -8.23
C HIS A 31 9.80 -6.72 -9.08
N LEU A 32 8.72 -6.16 -8.53
CA LEU A 32 7.86 -5.18 -9.21
C LEU A 32 8.32 -3.73 -8.98
N GLU A 33 9.27 -3.50 -8.08
CA GLU A 33 9.83 -2.16 -7.77
C GLU A 33 8.74 -1.09 -7.52
N LEU A 34 7.64 -1.50 -6.88
CA LEU A 34 6.50 -0.64 -6.62
C LEU A 34 6.85 0.46 -5.61
N SER A 35 6.30 1.65 -5.85
CA SER A 35 6.40 2.79 -4.95
C SER A 35 5.06 3.51 -4.84
N VAL A 36 4.85 4.20 -3.73
CA VAL A 36 3.70 5.09 -3.52
C VAL A 36 4.22 6.53 -3.57
N VAL A 37 3.44 7.40 -4.20
CA VAL A 37 3.73 8.83 -4.31
C VAL A 37 2.64 9.60 -3.56
N CYS A 38 3.04 10.51 -2.69
CA CYS A 38 2.15 11.44 -2.00
C CYS A 38 1.50 12.40 -3.01
N PRO A 39 0.35 13.03 -2.70
CA PRO A 39 -0.25 14.04 -3.57
C PRO A 39 0.67 15.21 -3.93
N SER A 40 1.69 15.49 -3.10
CA SER A 40 2.75 16.48 -3.37
C SER A 40 3.72 16.07 -4.49
N GLY A 41 3.68 14.81 -4.95
CA GLY A 41 4.62 14.24 -5.91
C GLY A 41 5.85 13.59 -5.27
N GLU A 42 5.97 13.64 -3.94
CA GLU A 42 7.09 13.02 -3.22
C GLU A 42 6.88 11.52 -3.02
N LEU A 43 7.96 10.73 -3.15
CA LEU A 43 7.92 9.31 -2.84
C LEU A 43 7.65 9.10 -1.35
N LEU A 44 6.71 8.22 -1.03
CA LEU A 44 6.45 7.77 0.32
C LEU A 44 7.52 6.73 0.71
N PRO A 45 8.42 7.01 1.68
CA PRO A 45 9.46 6.06 2.05
C PRO A 45 8.88 4.87 2.80
N THR A 46 9.05 3.66 2.26
CA THR A 46 8.57 2.41 2.84
C THR A 46 9.75 1.46 3.07
N ALA A 47 10.07 1.13 4.33
CA ALA A 47 11.20 0.25 4.66
C ALA A 47 11.02 -1.21 4.19
N HIS A 48 9.77 -1.66 4.01
CA HIS A 48 9.45 -3.03 3.60
C HIS A 48 8.75 -3.09 2.23
N GLY A 49 8.68 -1.95 1.53
CA GLY A 49 8.15 -1.85 0.18
C GLY A 49 6.63 -1.72 0.09
N VAL A 50 6.15 -1.92 -1.14
CA VAL A 50 4.75 -1.82 -1.54
C VAL A 50 4.33 -3.12 -2.22
N SER A 51 3.14 -3.61 -1.91
CA SER A 51 2.54 -4.77 -2.57
C SER A 51 1.11 -4.50 -2.99
N ILE A 52 0.65 -5.24 -4.01
CA ILE A 52 -0.72 -5.17 -4.51
C ILE A 52 -1.32 -6.58 -4.44
N LEU A 53 -2.40 -6.72 -3.68
CA LEU A 53 -3.25 -7.90 -3.69
C LEU A 53 -4.33 -7.68 -4.73
N ASP A 54 -4.27 -8.47 -5.81
CA ASP A 54 -5.20 -8.36 -6.91
C ASP A 54 -6.45 -9.23 -6.66
N TYR A 55 -7.60 -8.57 -6.55
CA TYR A 55 -8.94 -9.17 -6.50
C TYR A 55 -9.80 -8.67 -7.67
N SER A 56 -9.17 -8.18 -8.74
CA SER A 56 -9.86 -7.51 -9.84
C SER A 56 -10.75 -8.47 -10.63
N VAL A 57 -10.42 -9.76 -10.65
CA VAL A 57 -11.23 -10.81 -11.29
C VAL A 57 -12.49 -11.12 -10.48
N GLU A 58 -12.38 -11.18 -9.17
CA GLU A 58 -13.47 -11.58 -8.27
C GLU A 58 -14.35 -10.41 -7.83
N LEU A 59 -13.74 -9.26 -7.56
CA LEU A 59 -14.35 -8.08 -6.92
C LEU A 59 -14.24 -6.80 -7.75
N GLY A 60 -13.41 -6.78 -8.79
CA GLY A 60 -13.13 -5.55 -9.55
C GLY A 60 -12.24 -4.55 -8.83
N GLU A 61 -11.61 -4.95 -7.72
CA GLU A 61 -10.81 -4.10 -6.84
C GLU A 61 -9.39 -4.65 -6.67
N ILE A 62 -8.47 -3.76 -6.30
CA ILE A 62 -7.13 -4.12 -5.82
C ILE A 62 -6.93 -3.57 -4.42
N GLU A 63 -6.14 -4.26 -3.61
CA GLU A 63 -5.73 -3.78 -2.29
C GLU A 63 -4.23 -3.45 -2.31
N VAL A 64 -3.86 -2.22 -1.94
CA VAL A 64 -2.47 -1.76 -1.92
C VAL A 64 -1.99 -1.66 -0.49
N HIS A 65 -0.79 -2.17 -0.21
CA HIS A 65 -0.15 -2.14 1.09
C HIS A 65 1.18 -1.42 1.00
N ALA A 66 1.39 -0.40 1.84
CA ALA A 66 2.66 0.30 2.01
C ALA A 66 3.19 0.04 3.41
N VAL A 67 4.30 -0.69 3.51
CA VAL A 67 4.78 -1.25 4.78
C VAL A 67 6.09 -0.59 5.21
N GLY A 68 6.16 -0.18 6.48
CA GLY A 68 7.39 0.38 7.05
C GLY A 68 7.51 1.88 6.85
N ILE A 69 6.41 2.62 6.95
CA ILE A 69 6.42 4.09 6.91
C ILE A 69 6.97 4.57 8.26
N SER A 70 8.04 5.37 8.23
CA SER A 70 8.72 5.84 9.44
C SER A 70 7.97 6.98 10.13
N TYR A 71 8.16 7.10 11.45
CA TYR A 71 7.77 8.31 12.19
C TYR A 71 8.80 9.42 11.95
N PRO A 72 8.40 10.71 11.95
CA PRO A 72 7.06 11.22 12.26
C PRO A 72 6.07 11.19 11.07
N LEU A 73 6.54 10.87 9.86
CA LEU A 73 5.74 10.96 8.64
C LEU A 73 4.45 10.14 8.70
N TYR A 74 4.51 8.92 9.24
CA TYR A 74 3.32 8.08 9.40
C TYR A 74 2.23 8.75 10.24
N GLU A 75 2.59 9.38 11.36
CA GLU A 75 1.64 10.09 12.23
C GLU A 75 1.04 11.32 11.55
N GLN A 76 1.84 12.03 10.75
CA GLN A 76 1.37 13.19 10.00
C GLN A 76 0.37 12.81 8.90
N LEU A 77 0.58 11.66 8.24
CA LEU A 77 -0.28 11.18 7.16
C LEU A 77 -1.54 10.46 7.67
N PHE A 78 -1.43 9.74 8.79
CA PHE A 78 -2.49 8.90 9.34
C PHE A 78 -2.76 9.19 10.83
N PRO A 79 -3.05 10.45 11.21
CA PRO A 79 -3.16 10.85 12.62
C PRO A 79 -4.30 10.11 13.34
N GLN A 80 -5.40 9.83 12.62
CA GLN A 80 -6.53 9.10 13.18
C GLN A 80 -6.18 7.64 13.48
N GLN A 81 -5.44 6.96 12.60
CA GLN A 81 -5.02 5.58 12.84
C GLN A 81 -4.06 5.47 14.02
N VAL A 82 -3.17 6.46 14.19
CA VAL A 82 -2.28 6.53 15.36
C VAL A 82 -3.09 6.76 16.65
N ALA A 83 -4.09 7.65 16.62
CA ALA A 83 -4.95 7.90 17.78
C ALA A 83 -5.79 6.67 18.16
N GLU A 84 -6.44 6.01 17.20
CA GLU A 84 -7.22 4.80 17.43
C GLU A 84 -6.36 3.66 18.00
N TYR A 85 -5.13 3.50 17.51
CA TYR A 85 -4.19 2.51 18.06
C TYR A 85 -3.77 2.85 19.50
N ALA A 86 -3.54 4.13 19.80
CA ALA A 86 -3.20 4.58 21.15
C ALA A 86 -4.36 4.34 22.13
N ASP A 87 -5.62 4.56 21.72
CA ASP A 87 -6.79 4.30 22.55
C ASP A 87 -7.04 2.79 22.78
N GLN A 88 -6.67 1.94 21.80
CA GLN A 88 -6.87 0.50 21.88
C GLN A 88 -5.81 -0.22 22.75
N PHE A 89 -4.60 0.32 22.84
CA PHE A 89 -3.45 -0.34 23.47
C PHE A 89 -2.68 0.50 24.50
N GLY A 90 -3.08 1.75 24.75
CA GLY A 90 -2.55 2.63 25.79
C GLY A 90 -3.26 2.48 27.12
#